data_AF-A0A1G5B2L2-F1
#
_entry.id   AF-A0A1G5B2L2-F1
#
_cell.length_a   1.000
_cell.length_b   1.000
_cell.length_c   1.000
_cell.angle_alpha   90.00
_cell.angle_beta   90.00
_cell.angle_gamma   90.00
#
_symmetry.space_group_name_H-M   'P 1'
#
loop_
_entity.id
_entity.type
_entity.pdbx_description
1 polymer ?
#
loop_
_entity_poly.entity_id
_entity_poly.type
_entity_poly.pdbx_seq_one_letter_code
_entity_poly.pdbx_strand_id
1 'polypeptide(L)'
;MKKQNALRNLLGITQQEMAVLLNVNRSQWSMYEGGNRDLPAHAAQLLTEILMHTQSPDFKKADEKPANTAADRQWLTRLLAENEYQRLRLQREQATLEKQQHKQHSRQLLAGFVAHRKKTNKQHPWPLVAPKTATATQDHESRTRLLEYALRLEVLAFEKNLLESRLADLDGKTAR
;
A
#
# COMPACT_ATOMS: atom_id res chain seq x y z
N MET A 1 -36.03 16.91 9.58
CA MET A 1 -35.16 15.73 9.81
C MET A 1 -33.71 15.93 9.34
N LYS A 2 -32.94 16.93 9.80
CA LYS A 2 -31.51 17.07 9.40
C LYS A 2 -30.52 17.56 10.47
N LYS A 3 -30.93 17.81 11.73
CA LYS A 3 -30.02 18.29 12.80
C LYS A 3 -29.77 17.28 13.93
N GLN A 4 -30.43 16.11 13.90
CA GLN A 4 -30.60 15.20 15.05
C GLN A 4 -29.35 14.41 15.49
N ASN A 5 -28.14 14.68 14.98
CA ASN A 5 -26.91 13.98 15.38
C ASN A 5 -25.64 14.84 15.28
N ALA A 6 -25.74 16.16 15.03
CA ALA A 6 -24.58 16.97 14.71
C ALA A 6 -23.58 17.07 15.87
N LEU A 7 -24.08 17.21 17.11
CA LEU A 7 -23.24 17.39 18.30
C LEU A 7 -22.53 16.09 18.72
N ARG A 8 -23.22 14.94 18.63
CA ARG A 8 -22.62 13.63 18.91
C ARG A 8 -21.54 13.27 17.91
N ASN A 9 -21.79 13.55 16.62
CA ASN A 9 -20.81 13.33 15.57
C ASN A 9 -19.62 14.28 15.71
N LEU A 10 -19.86 15.52 16.15
CA LEU A 10 -18.80 16.51 16.37
C LEU A 10 -17.91 16.12 17.56
N LEU A 11 -18.50 15.59 18.64
CA LEU A 11 -17.79 15.35 19.90
C LEU A 11 -17.39 13.87 20.09
N GLY A 12 -17.82 12.97 19.21
CA GLY A 12 -17.47 11.55 19.24
C GLY A 12 -18.07 10.77 20.42
N ILE A 13 -19.09 11.30 21.10
CA ILE A 13 -19.68 10.71 22.31
C ILE A 13 -21.15 10.31 22.15
N THR A 14 -21.58 9.33 22.92
CA THR A 14 -22.95 8.81 22.95
C THR A 14 -23.89 9.73 23.72
N GLN A 15 -25.21 9.54 23.52
CA GLN A 15 -26.24 10.29 24.29
C GLN A 15 -26.14 10.04 25.80
N GLN A 16 -25.77 8.82 26.20
CA GLN A 16 -25.65 8.47 27.61
C GLN A 16 -24.45 9.20 28.25
N GLU A 17 -23.31 9.18 27.57
CA GLU A 17 -22.10 9.87 28.04
C GLU A 17 -22.32 11.39 28.11
N MET A 18 -22.99 11.97 27.12
CA MET A 18 -23.32 13.40 27.15
C MET A 18 -24.27 13.76 28.29
N ALA A 19 -25.29 12.93 28.54
CA ALA A 19 -26.23 13.14 29.62
C ALA A 19 -25.53 13.10 30.99
N VAL A 20 -24.61 12.14 31.18
CA VAL A 20 -23.77 12.06 32.37
C VAL A 20 -22.88 13.30 32.51
N LEU A 21 -22.21 13.71 31.43
CA LEU A 21 -21.31 14.85 31.41
C LEU A 21 -22.02 16.17 31.77
N LEU A 22 -23.24 16.36 31.26
CA LEU A 22 -24.05 17.53 31.52
C LEU A 22 -24.90 17.43 32.80
N ASN A 23 -24.80 16.31 33.53
CA ASN A 23 -25.60 16.00 34.70
C ASN A 23 -27.12 16.12 34.47
N VAL A 24 -27.59 15.62 33.32
CA VAL A 24 -29.01 15.55 32.94
C VAL A 24 -29.42 14.11 32.64
N ASN A 25 -30.73 13.84 32.56
CA ASN A 25 -31.20 12.51 32.16
C ASN A 25 -31.03 12.30 30.64
N ARG A 26 -30.75 11.06 30.22
CA ARG A 26 -30.61 10.67 28.80
C ARG A 26 -31.81 11.11 27.95
N SER A 27 -33.02 10.95 28.48
CA SER A 27 -34.24 11.37 27.79
C SER A 27 -34.30 12.89 27.58
N GLN A 28 -33.79 13.67 28.53
CA GLN A 28 -33.73 15.12 28.44
C GLN A 28 -32.72 15.58 27.40
N TRP A 29 -31.55 14.93 27.35
CA TRP A 29 -30.57 15.15 26.28
C TRP A 29 -31.14 14.79 24.91
N SER A 30 -31.82 13.64 24.78
CA SER A 30 -32.45 13.22 23.52
C SER A 30 -33.54 14.20 23.06
N MET A 31 -34.33 14.75 23.98
CA MET A 31 -35.32 15.79 23.65
C MET A 31 -34.67 17.10 23.20
N TYR A 32 -33.56 17.49 23.83
CA TYR A 32 -32.78 18.66 23.41
C TYR A 32 -32.16 18.47 22.03
N GLU A 33 -31.53 17.33 21.78
CA GLU A 33 -30.96 16.97 20.48
C GLU A 33 -32.06 16.88 19.39
N GLY A 34 -33.27 16.50 19.78
CA GLY A 34 -34.46 16.51 18.94
C GLY A 34 -35.08 17.89 18.70
N GLY A 35 -34.64 18.94 19.41
CA GLY A 35 -35.21 20.29 19.36
C GLY A 35 -36.57 20.43 20.06
N ASN A 36 -36.96 19.45 20.87
CA ASN A 36 -38.27 19.39 21.52
C ASN A 36 -38.28 20.05 22.90
N ARG A 37 -37.10 20.29 23.51
CA ARG A 37 -36.99 20.87 24.86
C ARG A 37 -35.65 21.53 25.07
N ASP A 38 -35.63 22.65 25.76
CA ASP A 38 -34.38 23.30 26.16
C ASP A 38 -33.69 22.58 27.33
N LEU A 39 -32.36 22.72 27.38
CA LEU A 39 -31.56 22.23 28.51
C LEU A 39 -31.71 23.15 29.73
N PRO A 40 -31.54 22.61 30.94
CA PRO A 40 -31.35 23.44 32.13
C PRO A 40 -30.20 24.43 31.93
N ALA A 41 -30.29 25.60 32.56
CA ALA A 41 -29.28 26.66 32.40
C ALA A 41 -27.84 26.19 32.68
N HIS A 42 -27.64 25.40 33.74
CA HIS A 42 -26.31 24.85 34.07
C HIS A 42 -25.76 23.93 32.97
N ALA A 43 -26.62 23.09 32.37
CA ALA A 43 -26.24 22.16 31.32
C ALA A 43 -25.98 22.88 29.98
N ALA A 44 -26.74 23.93 29.68
CA ALA A 44 -26.51 24.76 28.51
C ALA A 44 -25.18 25.53 28.61
N GLN A 45 -24.86 26.05 29.80
CA GLN A 45 -23.59 26.73 30.06
C GLN A 45 -22.41 25.77 29.89
N LEU A 46 -22.47 24.58 30.52
CA LEU A 46 -21.42 23.57 30.42
C LEU A 46 -21.24 23.05 28.98
N LEU A 47 -22.33 22.84 28.24
CA LEU A 47 -22.26 22.47 26.82
C LEU A 47 -21.54 23.53 26.00
N THR A 48 -21.78 24.81 26.29
CA THR A 48 -21.12 25.93 25.61
C THR A 48 -19.63 25.94 25.91
N GLU A 49 -19.23 25.71 27.17
CA GLU A 49 -17.82 25.60 27.58
C GLU A 49 -17.11 24.43 26.87
N ILE A 50 -17.76 23.27 26.77
CA ILE A 50 -17.24 22.10 26.03
C ILE A 50 -17.06 22.43 24.54
N LEU A 51 -18.04 23.08 23.92
CA LEU A 51 -17.96 23.47 22.51
C LEU A 51 -16.88 24.52 22.26
N MET A 52 -16.70 25.48 23.17
CA MET A 52 -15.62 26.46 23.07
C MET A 52 -14.25 25.79 23.23
N HIS A 53 -14.11 24.84 24.15
CA HIS A 53 -12.86 24.12 24.36
C HIS A 53 -12.49 23.25 23.15
N THR A 54 -13.45 22.50 22.59
CA THR A 54 -13.23 21.64 21.43
C THR A 54 -13.00 22.41 20.12
N GLN A 55 -13.57 23.61 19.98
CA GLN A 55 -13.37 24.45 18.80
C GLN A 55 -12.18 25.41 18.92
N SER A 56 -11.55 25.49 20.10
CA SER A 56 -10.41 26.36 20.33
C SER A 56 -9.21 25.93 19.47
N PRO A 57 -8.47 26.88 18.87
CA PRO A 57 -7.31 26.58 18.03
C PRO A 57 -6.18 25.86 18.78
N ASP A 58 -6.12 26.02 20.11
CA ASP A 58 -5.16 25.30 20.96
C ASP A 58 -5.46 23.80 21.04
N PHE A 59 -6.72 23.38 20.92
CA PHE A 59 -7.09 21.96 20.86
C PHE A 59 -6.72 21.37 19.50
N LYS A 60 -6.91 22.13 18.40
CA LYS A 60 -6.47 21.72 17.05
C LYS A 60 -4.96 21.54 16.96
N LYS A 61 -4.18 22.34 17.68
CA LYS A 61 -2.71 22.21 17.77
C LYS A 61 -2.27 21.09 18.74
N ALA A 62 -3.07 20.74 19.73
CA ALA A 62 -2.76 19.68 20.68
C ALA A 62 -2.89 18.27 20.06
N ASP A 63 -3.81 18.09 19.09
CA ASP A 63 -3.92 16.88 18.27
C ASP A 63 -2.86 16.79 17.16
N GLU A 64 -2.17 17.89 16.84
CA GLU A 64 -0.98 17.92 15.98
C GLU A 64 0.31 17.54 16.73
N LYS A 65 0.20 16.99 17.95
CA LYS A 65 1.34 16.28 18.55
C LYS A 65 1.64 15.07 17.66
N PRO A 66 2.91 14.83 17.27
CA PRO A 66 3.28 13.70 16.41
C PRO A 66 3.22 12.39 17.22
N ALA A 67 2.02 12.00 17.64
CA ALA A 67 1.74 10.83 18.44
C ALA A 67 1.73 9.60 17.53
N ASN A 68 2.90 9.31 16.93
CA ASN A 68 3.37 8.01 16.46
C ASN A 68 4.56 8.08 15.49
N THR A 69 5.25 9.22 15.32
CA THR A 69 6.38 9.30 14.35
C THR A 69 7.41 8.18 14.52
N ALA A 70 7.74 7.78 15.74
CA ALA A 70 8.68 6.67 15.96
C ALA A 70 8.13 5.30 15.53
N ALA A 71 6.86 5.00 15.86
CA ALA A 71 6.21 3.75 15.47
C ALA A 71 5.95 3.70 13.95
N ASP A 72 5.50 4.82 13.37
CA ASP A 72 5.26 4.98 11.94
C ASP A 72 6.56 4.86 11.14
N ARG A 73 7.66 5.45 11.65
CA ARG A 73 9.01 5.26 11.06
C ARG A 73 9.45 3.81 11.10
N GLN A 74 9.31 3.13 12.24
CA GLN A 74 9.66 1.71 12.36
C GLN A 74 8.82 0.83 11.43
N TRP A 75 7.55 1.17 11.25
CA TRP A 75 6.66 0.49 10.33
C TRP A 75 7.07 0.72 8.86
N LEU A 76 7.37 1.96 8.48
CA LEU A 76 7.85 2.30 7.13
C LEU A 76 9.21 1.67 6.81
N THR A 77 10.15 1.64 7.75
CA THR A 77 11.46 0.98 7.53
C THR A 77 11.29 -0.53 7.37
N ARG A 78 10.36 -1.15 8.11
CA ARG A 78 10.01 -2.56 7.91
C ARG A 78 9.42 -2.81 6.53
N LEU A 79 8.52 -1.94 6.04
CA LEU A 79 7.97 -2.05 4.69
C LEU A 79 9.03 -1.89 3.61
N LEU A 80 9.98 -0.97 3.80
CA LEU A 80 11.12 -0.82 2.88
C LEU A 80 11.95 -2.10 2.82
N ALA A 81 12.28 -2.70 3.96
CA ALA A 81 13.03 -3.96 4.01
C ALA A 81 12.27 -5.10 3.31
N GLU A 82 10.96 -5.18 3.51
CA GLU A 82 10.10 -6.17 2.85
C GLU A 82 10.06 -5.95 1.32
N ASN A 83 9.92 -4.70 0.87
CA ASN A 83 9.95 -4.36 -0.56
C ASN A 83 11.30 -4.74 -1.20
N GLU A 84 12.42 -4.45 -0.53
CA GLU A 84 13.75 -4.84 -1.00
C GLU A 84 13.90 -6.36 -1.11
N TYR A 85 13.40 -7.09 -0.12
CA TYR A 85 13.37 -8.56 -0.16
C TYR A 85 12.57 -9.08 -1.36
N GLN A 86 11.36 -8.54 -1.58
CA GLN A 86 10.51 -8.95 -2.71
C GLN A 86 11.17 -8.66 -4.05
N ARG A 87 11.82 -7.50 -4.21
CA ARG A 87 12.58 -7.15 -5.42
C ARG A 87 13.74 -8.11 -5.66
N LEU A 88 14.55 -8.39 -4.63
CA LEU A 88 15.70 -9.30 -4.76
C LEU A 88 15.26 -10.72 -5.11
N ARG A 89 14.19 -11.21 -4.48
CA ARG A 89 13.61 -12.51 -4.79
C ARG A 89 13.16 -12.58 -6.25
N LEU A 90 12.40 -11.58 -6.69
CA LEU A 90 11.82 -11.56 -8.02
C LEU A 90 12.88 -11.37 -9.11
N GLN A 91 13.93 -10.57 -8.85
CA GLN A 91 15.12 -10.48 -9.72
C GLN A 91 15.85 -11.81 -9.87
N ARG A 92 15.97 -12.59 -8.80
CA ARG A 92 16.58 -13.94 -8.87
C ARG A 92 15.73 -14.88 -9.71
N GLU A 93 14.41 -14.85 -9.53
CA GLU A 93 13.46 -15.66 -10.32
C GLU A 93 13.46 -15.25 -11.81
N GLN A 94 13.56 -13.95 -12.10
CA GLN A 94 13.74 -13.47 -13.47
C GLN A 94 15.06 -13.96 -14.07
N ALA A 95 16.17 -13.82 -13.35
CA ALA A 95 17.50 -14.22 -13.85
C ALA A 95 17.60 -15.73 -14.12
N THR A 96 16.93 -16.59 -13.34
CA THR A 96 16.89 -18.03 -13.61
C THR A 96 16.10 -18.33 -14.89
N LEU A 97 14.97 -17.66 -15.08
CA LEU A 97 14.12 -17.84 -16.25
C LEU A 97 14.79 -17.31 -17.53
N GLU A 98 15.46 -16.15 -17.47
CA GLU A 98 16.27 -15.61 -18.56
C GLU A 98 17.44 -16.53 -18.93
N LYS A 99 18.17 -17.06 -17.93
CA LYS A 99 19.22 -18.05 -18.18
C LYS A 99 18.69 -19.30 -18.86
N GLN A 100 17.49 -19.75 -18.50
CA GLN A 100 16.85 -20.89 -19.14
C GLN A 100 16.48 -20.59 -20.59
N GLN A 101 15.87 -19.43 -20.87
CA GLN A 101 15.56 -18.99 -22.23
C GLN A 101 16.82 -18.83 -23.08
N HIS A 102 17.87 -18.22 -22.53
CA HIS A 102 19.14 -18.06 -23.25
C HIS A 102 19.77 -19.42 -23.60
N LYS A 103 19.78 -20.37 -22.66
CA LYS A 103 20.25 -21.76 -22.94
C LYS A 103 19.42 -22.44 -24.03
N GLN A 104 18.10 -22.26 -24.02
CA GLN A 104 17.22 -22.81 -25.05
C GLN A 104 17.49 -22.18 -26.41
N HIS A 105 17.57 -20.85 -26.47
CA HIS A 105 17.86 -20.10 -27.70
C HIS A 105 19.22 -20.46 -28.30
N SER A 106 20.28 -20.48 -27.49
CA SER A 106 21.62 -20.89 -27.93
C SER A 106 21.62 -22.33 -28.46
N ARG A 107 20.86 -23.24 -27.84
CA ARG A 107 20.72 -24.61 -28.34
C ARG A 107 19.95 -24.70 -29.65
N GLN A 108 18.93 -23.86 -29.86
CA GLN A 108 18.21 -23.76 -31.14
C GLN A 108 19.12 -23.24 -32.25
N LEU A 109 19.91 -22.20 -31.99
CA LEU A 109 20.89 -21.67 -32.94
C LEU A 109 21.93 -22.73 -33.33
N LEU A 110 22.47 -23.46 -32.34
CA LEU A 110 23.41 -24.56 -32.59
C LEU A 110 22.77 -25.70 -33.39
N ALA A 111 21.53 -26.07 -33.10
CA ALA A 111 20.80 -27.08 -33.87
C ALA A 111 20.61 -26.64 -35.34
N GLY A 112 20.24 -25.37 -35.57
CA GLY A 112 20.13 -24.78 -36.90
C GLY A 112 21.46 -24.78 -37.66
N PHE A 113 22.55 -24.38 -36.98
CA PHE A 113 23.90 -24.39 -37.55
C PHE A 113 24.35 -25.80 -37.94
N VAL A 114 24.18 -26.79 -37.05
CA VAL A 114 24.51 -28.20 -37.33
C VAL A 114 23.67 -28.74 -38.49
N ALA A 115 22.37 -28.42 -38.55
CA ALA A 115 21.50 -28.84 -39.64
C ALA A 115 21.93 -28.22 -40.99
N HIS A 116 22.27 -26.94 -41.01
CA HIS A 116 22.79 -26.26 -42.20
C HIS A 116 24.13 -26.88 -42.65
N ARG A 117 25.05 -27.14 -41.71
CA ARG A 117 26.36 -27.70 -42.02
C ARG A 117 26.31 -29.16 -42.49
N LYS A 118 25.39 -29.97 -41.95
CA LYS A 118 25.10 -31.33 -42.46
C LYS A 118 24.63 -31.33 -43.92
N LYS A 119 23.91 -30.29 -44.35
CA LYS A 119 23.48 -30.12 -45.74
C LYS A 119 24.64 -29.74 -46.66
N THR A 120 25.58 -28.91 -46.20
CA THR A 120 26.68 -28.37 -47.02
C THR A 120 27.93 -29.24 -47.03
N ASN A 121 28.22 -29.99 -45.97
CA ASN A 121 29.41 -30.86 -45.90
C ASN A 121 29.08 -32.22 -45.25
N LYS A 122 29.03 -33.27 -46.09
CA LYS A 122 28.68 -34.65 -45.71
C LYS A 122 29.85 -35.47 -45.15
N GLN A 123 31.08 -34.93 -45.15
CA GLN A 123 32.29 -35.72 -44.87
C GLN A 123 32.58 -35.91 -43.37
N HIS A 124 31.92 -35.19 -42.46
CA HIS A 124 32.13 -35.32 -41.02
C HIS A 124 30.88 -35.79 -40.26
N PRO A 125 31.00 -36.77 -39.32
CA PRO A 125 29.92 -37.15 -38.43
C PRO A 125 29.72 -36.05 -37.36
N TRP A 126 28.74 -35.17 -37.61
CA TRP A 126 28.37 -34.13 -36.66
C TRP A 126 27.42 -34.67 -35.57
N PRO A 127 27.66 -34.36 -34.29
CA PRO A 127 26.78 -34.79 -33.21
C PRO A 127 25.36 -34.25 -33.41
N LEU A 128 24.35 -35.04 -33.03
CA LEU A 128 22.96 -34.57 -33.03
C LEU A 128 22.77 -33.60 -31.87
N VAL A 129 22.74 -32.31 -32.17
CA VAL A 129 22.18 -31.31 -31.26
C VAL A 129 20.68 -31.24 -31.54
N ALA A 130 19.89 -32.02 -30.80
CA ALA A 130 18.45 -31.94 -30.90
C ALA A 130 17.99 -30.57 -30.34
N PRO A 131 17.18 -29.80 -31.11
CA PRO A 131 16.52 -28.64 -30.55
C PRO A 131 15.62 -29.13 -29.42
N LYS A 132 15.73 -28.50 -28.24
CA LYS A 132 14.64 -28.61 -27.26
C LYS A 132 13.52 -27.74 -27.80
N THR A 133 12.57 -28.34 -28.49
CA THR A 133 11.35 -27.65 -28.91
C THR A 133 10.48 -27.49 -27.67
N ALA A 134 10.57 -26.32 -27.02
CA ALA A 134 9.46 -25.88 -26.19
C ALA A 134 8.24 -25.75 -27.10
N THR A 135 7.07 -26.14 -26.62
CA THR A 135 5.84 -25.89 -27.38
C THR A 135 5.63 -24.37 -27.48
N ALA A 136 5.00 -23.89 -28.55
CA ALA A 136 4.69 -22.47 -28.70
C ALA A 136 3.97 -21.90 -27.46
N THR A 137 3.17 -22.74 -26.79
CA THR A 137 2.51 -22.47 -25.51
C THR A 137 3.49 -22.22 -24.37
N GLN A 138 4.54 -23.03 -24.24
CA GLN A 138 5.54 -22.91 -23.17
C GLN A 138 6.46 -21.69 -23.35
N ASP A 139 6.77 -21.32 -24.59
CA ASP A 139 7.52 -20.10 -24.90
C ASP A 139 6.67 -18.86 -24.63
N HIS A 140 5.39 -18.88 -25.00
CA HIS A 140 4.45 -17.82 -24.67
C HIS A 140 4.30 -17.65 -23.16
N GLU A 141 4.07 -18.72 -22.41
CA GLU A 141 3.94 -18.70 -20.95
C GLU A 141 5.19 -18.11 -20.27
N SER A 142 6.37 -18.51 -20.74
CA SER A 142 7.64 -18.01 -20.20
C SER A 142 7.84 -16.51 -20.51
N ARG A 143 7.42 -16.05 -21.69
CA ARG A 143 7.42 -14.62 -22.06
C ARG A 143 6.43 -13.81 -21.22
N THR A 144 5.22 -14.32 -21.02
CA THR A 144 4.21 -13.69 -20.16
C THR A 144 4.74 -13.55 -18.73
N ARG A 145 5.39 -14.59 -18.18
CA ARG A 145 6.01 -14.54 -16.85
C ARG A 145 7.11 -13.48 -16.74
N LEU A 146 7.95 -13.30 -17.78
CA LEU A 146 8.95 -12.22 -17.78
C LEU A 146 8.30 -10.83 -17.76
N LEU A 147 7.23 -10.65 -18.53
CA LEU A 147 6.48 -9.39 -18.53
C LEU A 147 5.82 -9.12 -17.17
N GLU A 148 5.20 -10.14 -16.57
CA GLU A 148 4.64 -10.05 -15.21
C GLU A 148 5.70 -9.68 -14.18
N TYR A 149 6.90 -10.29 -14.26
CA TYR A 149 8.01 -9.97 -13.38
C TYR A 149 8.52 -8.55 -13.59
N ALA A 150 8.69 -8.10 -14.84
CA ALA A 150 9.10 -6.74 -15.15
C ALA A 150 8.11 -5.70 -14.59
N LEU A 151 6.82 -5.89 -14.85
CA LEU A 151 5.76 -5.00 -14.33
C LEU A 151 5.74 -5.00 -12.80
N ARG A 152 5.92 -6.16 -12.17
CA ARG A 152 5.96 -6.24 -10.71
C ARG A 152 7.19 -5.56 -10.12
N LEU A 153 8.35 -5.61 -10.77
CA LEU A 153 9.52 -4.83 -10.35
C LEU A 153 9.28 -3.33 -10.45
N GLU A 154 8.59 -2.87 -11.49
CA GLU A 154 8.22 -1.46 -11.63
C GLU A 154 7.31 -1.02 -10.49
N VAL A 155 6.25 -1.78 -10.20
CA VAL A 155 5.33 -1.50 -9.08
C VAL A 155 6.09 -1.43 -7.76
N LEU A 156 6.98 -2.40 -7.49
CA LEU A 156 7.79 -2.40 -6.27
C LEU A 156 8.75 -1.21 -6.22
N ALA A 157 9.28 -0.75 -7.35
CA ALA A 157 10.11 0.46 -7.40
C ALA A 157 9.30 1.73 -7.11
N PHE A 158 8.07 1.85 -7.63
CA PHE A 158 7.17 2.94 -7.29
C PHE A 158 6.79 2.92 -5.81
N GLU A 159 6.48 1.76 -5.26
CA GLU A 159 6.19 1.60 -3.84
C GLU A 159 7.38 2.03 -2.97
N LYS A 160 8.61 1.63 -3.32
CA LYS A 160 9.82 2.08 -2.62
C LYS A 160 9.92 3.61 -2.59
N ASN A 161 9.78 4.26 -3.75
CA ASN A 161 9.86 5.72 -3.85
C ASN A 161 8.78 6.41 -3.00
N LEU A 162 7.57 5.84 -2.96
CA LEU A 162 6.46 6.33 -2.15
C LEU A 162 6.78 6.21 -0.64
N LEU A 163 7.29 5.05 -0.22
CA LEU A 163 7.67 4.80 1.18
C LEU A 163 8.81 5.73 1.62
N GLU A 164 9.82 5.95 0.76
CA GLU A 164 10.91 6.89 1.01
C GLU A 164 10.42 8.34 1.13
N SER A 165 9.52 8.78 0.24
CA SER A 165 8.88 10.10 0.33
C SER A 165 8.13 10.27 1.66
N ARG A 166 7.33 9.27 2.05
CA ARG A 166 6.58 9.30 3.31
C ARG A 166 7.49 9.35 4.53
N LEU A 167 8.61 8.63 4.47
CA LEU A 167 9.62 8.66 5.52
C LEU A 167 10.33 10.03 5.58
N ALA A 168 10.62 10.64 4.44
CA ALA A 168 11.19 11.99 4.34
C ALA A 168 10.24 13.08 4.87
N ASP A 169 8.94 12.95 4.62
CA ASP A 169 7.90 13.82 5.17
C ASP A 169 7.85 13.72 6.70
N LEU A 170 7.93 12.50 7.25
CA LEU A 170 8.01 12.28 8.70
C LEU A 170 9.32 12.79 9.32
N ASP A 171 10.40 12.86 8.55
CA ASP A 171 11.69 13.44 8.94
C ASP A 171 11.71 14.97 8.83
N GLY A 172 10.65 15.60 8.32
CA GLY A 172 10.58 17.05 8.13
C GLY A 172 11.53 17.57 7.05
N LYS A 173 11.98 16.71 6.13
CA LYS A 173 12.94 17.06 5.07
C LYS A 173 12.31 17.67 3.81
N THR A 174 10.98 17.69 3.71
CA THR A 174 10.21 18.27 2.58
C THR A 174 9.68 19.68 2.88
N ALA A 175 10.49 20.51 3.52
CA ALA A 175 10.30 21.96 3.58
C ALA A 175 11.46 22.66 2.86
N ARG A 176 11.39 22.75 1.54
CA ARG A 176 12.07 23.75 0.69
C ARG A 176 11.53 23.72 -0.73
#